data_AF-A0AAU7RJT2-F1
#
_entry.id   AF-A0AAU7RJT2-F1
#
_cell.length_a   1.000
_cell.length_b   1.000
_cell.length_c   1.000
_cell.angle_alpha   90.00
_cell.angle_beta   90.00
_cell.angle_gamma   90.00
#
_symmetry.space_group_name_H-M   'P 1'
#
loop_
_entity.id
_entity.type
_entity.pdbx_description
1 polymer ?
#
loop_
_entity_poly.entity_id
_entity_poly.type
_entity_poly.pdbx_seq_one_letter_code
_entity_poly.pdbx_strand_id
1 'polypeptide(L)'
;MSTEDSNSRNSFGSDAAAGVSQQIRDIAEVPAVEVITTGAVHLMSAAAVKVGLADDPHAEDLKDLDEARKLITALAGLVTAAAPEIGSQHAGPLRDGLRSLQLAFREASLIPDAPGKGPGEKFTGPVN
;
A
#
# COMPACT_ATOMS: atom_id res chain seq x y z
N MET A 1 -7.73 -30.60 58.52
CA MET A 1 -6.99 -29.45 57.97
C MET A 1 -6.60 -29.86 56.56
N SER A 2 -7.42 -29.45 55.59
CA SER A 2 -7.41 -29.93 54.21
C SER A 2 -6.71 -28.92 53.32
N THR A 3 -5.86 -29.36 52.40
CA THR A 3 -5.43 -28.55 51.25
C THR A 3 -5.35 -29.46 50.02
N GLU A 4 -6.39 -29.41 49.21
CA GLU A 4 -6.42 -29.87 47.82
C GLU A 4 -5.88 -28.77 46.89
N ASP A 5 -5.12 -29.23 45.91
CA ASP A 5 -5.00 -28.76 44.53
C ASP A 5 -4.91 -27.27 44.21
N SER A 6 -3.69 -26.86 43.89
CA SER A 6 -3.41 -25.59 43.22
C SER A 6 -2.56 -25.83 41.97
N ASN A 7 -3.17 -26.36 40.90
CA ASN A 7 -2.53 -26.36 39.58
C ASN A 7 -3.50 -26.30 38.40
N SER A 8 -4.40 -25.32 38.37
CA SER A 8 -5.26 -25.10 37.20
C SER A 8 -5.63 -23.64 37.00
N ARG A 9 -4.66 -22.77 36.67
CA ARG A 9 -4.92 -21.42 36.15
C ARG A 9 -3.76 -20.92 35.27
N ASN A 10 -3.75 -21.29 33.99
CA ASN A 10 -3.35 -20.42 32.85
C ASN A 10 -3.11 -21.22 31.55
N SER A 11 -4.13 -21.88 31.00
CA SER A 11 -4.06 -22.45 29.64
C SER A 11 -4.88 -21.67 28.60
N PHE A 12 -5.61 -20.62 28.99
CA PHE A 12 -6.58 -19.95 28.09
C PHE A 12 -6.05 -18.69 27.39
N GLY A 13 -4.77 -18.35 27.57
CA GLY A 13 -4.16 -17.13 27.00
C GLY A 13 -3.12 -17.36 25.91
N SER A 14 -2.62 -18.59 25.72
CA SER A 14 -1.54 -18.90 24.77
C SER A 14 -2.03 -19.09 23.34
N ASP A 15 -3.24 -19.62 23.14
CA ASP A 15 -3.71 -20.03 21.81
C ASP A 15 -4.15 -18.84 20.94
N ALA A 16 -4.70 -17.78 21.54
CA ALA A 16 -5.11 -16.58 20.82
C ALA A 16 -3.90 -15.76 20.29
N ALA A 17 -2.81 -15.72 21.07
CA ALA A 17 -1.56 -15.08 20.65
C ALA A 17 -0.83 -15.93 19.57
N ALA A 18 -0.84 -17.26 19.72
CA ALA A 18 -0.27 -18.18 18.74
C ALA A 18 -1.01 -18.11 17.38
N GLY A 19 -2.34 -17.93 17.38
CA GLY A 19 -3.14 -17.80 16.16
C GLY A 19 -2.86 -16.50 15.38
N VAL A 20 -2.58 -15.39 16.05
CA VAL A 20 -2.18 -14.12 15.39
C VAL A 20 -0.74 -14.19 14.88
N SER A 21 0.15 -14.85 15.62
CA SER A 21 1.54 -15.07 15.19
C SER A 21 1.66 -16.02 13.99
N GLN A 22 0.70 -16.93 13.77
CA GLN A 22 0.72 -17.85 12.62
C GLN A 22 0.59 -17.17 11.25
N GLN A 23 0.18 -15.90 11.21
CA GLN A 23 -0.02 -15.17 9.95
C GLN A 23 1.09 -14.16 9.61
N ILE A 24 2.07 -13.96 10.51
CA ILE A 24 3.23 -13.11 10.28
C ILE A 24 4.39 -14.01 9.83
N ARG A 25 4.69 -14.02 8.52
CA ARG A 25 5.87 -14.71 8.00
C ARG A 25 7.14 -13.99 8.45
N ASP A 26 8.21 -14.74 8.72
CA ASP A 26 9.52 -14.14 8.98
C ASP A 26 9.98 -13.36 7.74
N ILE A 27 10.31 -12.09 7.90
CA ILE A 27 10.74 -11.21 6.81
C ILE A 27 12.02 -11.72 6.13
N ALA A 28 12.85 -12.49 6.86
CA ALA A 28 14.05 -13.11 6.30
C ALA A 28 13.72 -14.19 5.24
N GLU A 29 12.50 -14.74 5.28
CA GLU A 29 12.02 -15.78 4.37
C GLU A 29 11.21 -15.22 3.19
N VAL A 30 10.91 -13.91 3.19
CA VAL A 30 10.10 -13.27 2.15
C VAL A 30 11.00 -12.81 1.00
N PRO A 31 10.75 -13.25 -0.25
CA PRO A 31 11.50 -12.78 -1.40
C PRO A 31 11.40 -11.26 -1.59
N ALA A 32 12.48 -10.61 -2.01
CA ALA A 32 12.50 -9.16 -2.23
C ALA A 32 11.39 -8.68 -3.20
N VAL A 33 11.09 -9.47 -4.23
CA VAL A 33 9.99 -9.18 -5.16
C VAL A 33 8.63 -9.13 -4.47
N GLU A 34 8.38 -10.00 -3.49
CA GLU A 34 7.14 -10.00 -2.70
C GLU A 34 7.10 -8.77 -1.80
N VAL A 35 8.19 -8.43 -1.10
CA VAL A 35 8.27 -7.22 -0.26
C VAL A 35 7.98 -5.95 -1.08
N ILE A 36 8.61 -5.82 -2.26
CA ILE A 36 8.44 -4.67 -3.14
C ILE A 36 7.02 -4.58 -3.67
N THR A 37 6.48 -5.69 -4.20
CA THR A 37 5.15 -5.69 -4.83
C THR A 37 4.05 -5.46 -3.79
N THR A 38 4.15 -6.07 -2.60
CA THR A 38 3.23 -5.81 -1.49
C THR A 38 3.29 -4.36 -1.02
N GLY A 39 4.50 -3.79 -0.86
CA GLY A 39 4.66 -2.37 -0.53
C GLY A 39 4.07 -1.44 -1.58
N ALA A 40 4.27 -1.74 -2.86
CA ALA A 40 3.71 -0.97 -3.97
C ALA A 40 2.16 -1.04 -3.98
N VAL A 41 1.58 -2.21 -3.71
CA VAL A 41 0.12 -2.37 -3.60
C VAL A 41 -0.44 -1.57 -2.43
N HIS A 42 0.22 -1.58 -1.26
CA HIS A 42 -0.23 -0.76 -0.13
C HIS A 42 -0.20 0.74 -0.44
N LEU A 43 0.87 1.24 -1.06
CA LEU A 43 0.95 2.63 -1.52
C LEU A 43 -0.15 2.94 -2.55
N MET A 44 -0.41 2.02 -3.48
CA MET A 44 -1.43 2.17 -4.51
C MET A 44 -2.84 2.22 -3.90
N SER A 45 -3.18 1.30 -3.00
CA SER A 45 -4.48 1.28 -2.32
C SER A 45 -4.67 2.53 -1.46
N ALA A 46 -3.65 2.95 -0.70
CA ALA A 46 -3.73 4.18 0.08
C ALA A 46 -3.93 5.40 -0.83
N ALA A 47 -3.18 5.50 -1.93
CA ALA A 47 -3.34 6.58 -2.90
C ALA A 47 -4.73 6.57 -3.54
N ALA A 48 -5.26 5.40 -3.91
CA ALA A 48 -6.60 5.24 -4.50
C ALA A 48 -7.68 5.80 -3.57
N VAL A 49 -7.62 5.49 -2.27
CA VAL A 49 -8.52 6.07 -1.27
C VAL A 49 -8.37 7.59 -1.24
N LYS A 50 -7.14 8.10 -1.21
CA LYS A 50 -6.86 9.53 -1.11
C LYS A 50 -7.26 10.34 -2.34
N VAL A 51 -7.30 9.74 -3.54
CA VAL A 51 -7.83 10.40 -4.75
C VAL A 51 -9.35 10.24 -4.91
N GLY A 52 -10.02 9.49 -4.03
CA GLY A 52 -11.46 9.27 -4.07
C GLY A 52 -11.92 8.13 -4.98
N LEU A 53 -11.05 7.16 -5.27
CA LEU A 53 -11.39 5.95 -6.04
C LEU A 53 -11.91 4.80 -5.18
N ALA A 54 -12.07 5.00 -3.87
CA ALA A 54 -12.60 3.96 -2.98
C ALA A 54 -14.09 3.75 -3.26
N ASP A 55 -14.49 2.49 -3.37
CA ASP A 55 -15.90 2.08 -3.47
C ASP A 55 -16.50 1.97 -2.06
N ASP A 56 -16.62 3.12 -1.39
CA ASP A 56 -17.14 3.24 -0.02
C ASP A 56 -18.10 4.46 0.07
N PRO A 57 -19.25 4.35 0.77
CA PRO A 57 -20.18 5.48 0.96
C PRO A 57 -19.57 6.72 1.62
N HIS A 58 -18.46 6.57 2.34
CA HIS A 58 -17.69 7.61 3.01
C HIS A 58 -16.36 7.92 2.29
N ALA A 59 -16.18 7.48 1.03
CA ALA A 59 -14.95 7.69 0.27
C ALA A 59 -14.56 9.18 0.14
N GLU A 60 -15.55 10.08 0.02
CA GLU A 60 -15.30 11.53 -0.01
C GLU A 60 -14.69 12.06 1.29
N ASP A 61 -15.04 11.50 2.45
CA ASP A 61 -14.47 11.90 3.75
C ASP A 61 -12.99 11.49 3.88
N LEU A 62 -12.57 10.49 3.10
CA LEU A 62 -11.21 9.97 3.10
C LEU A 62 -10.30 10.64 2.07
N LYS A 63 -10.89 11.36 1.10
CA LYS A 63 -10.20 12.03 0.01
C LYS A 63 -9.29 13.15 0.54
N ASP A 64 -8.04 13.10 0.15
CA ASP A 64 -7.02 14.08 0.54
C ASP A 64 -5.94 14.13 -0.54
N LEU A 65 -5.99 15.16 -1.39
CA LEU A 65 -5.06 15.30 -2.49
C LEU A 65 -3.64 15.68 -2.04
N ASP A 66 -3.45 16.24 -0.85
CA ASP A 66 -2.10 16.49 -0.36
C ASP A 66 -1.42 15.17 0.06
N GLU A 67 -2.17 14.26 0.70
CA GLU A 67 -1.68 12.91 1.01
C GLU A 67 -1.52 12.06 -0.26
N ALA A 68 -2.49 12.12 -1.19
CA ALA A 68 -2.38 11.39 -2.47
C ALA A 68 -1.11 11.78 -3.25
N ARG A 69 -0.75 13.07 -3.27
CA ARG A 69 0.46 13.55 -3.95
C ARG A 69 1.72 12.87 -3.41
N LYS A 70 1.83 12.74 -2.08
CA LYS A 70 2.98 12.11 -1.42
C LYS A 70 3.05 10.62 -1.78
N LEU A 71 1.93 9.91 -1.67
CA LEU A 71 1.82 8.48 -1.94
C LEU A 71 2.11 8.15 -3.41
N ILE A 72 1.50 8.87 -4.36
CA ILE A 72 1.73 8.66 -5.80
C ILE A 72 3.18 8.97 -6.16
N THR A 73 3.78 10.02 -5.58
CA THR A 73 5.19 10.35 -5.83
C THR A 73 6.14 9.29 -5.28
N ALA A 74 5.86 8.76 -4.08
CA ALA A 74 6.64 7.67 -3.49
C ALA A 74 6.51 6.38 -4.32
N LEU A 75 5.28 6.02 -4.72
CA LEU A 75 5.00 4.87 -5.58
C LEU A 75 5.71 4.99 -6.92
N ALA A 76 5.69 6.16 -7.56
CA ALA A 76 6.39 6.39 -8.82
C ALA A 76 7.91 6.20 -8.69
N GLY A 77 8.51 6.71 -7.60
CA GLY A 77 9.92 6.48 -7.31
C GLY A 77 10.23 5.00 -7.13
N LEU A 78 9.41 4.29 -6.34
CA LEU A 78 9.54 2.86 -6.08
C LEU A 78 9.42 2.04 -7.38
N VAL A 79 8.37 2.25 -8.17
CA VAL A 79 8.09 1.49 -9.40
C VAL A 79 9.17 1.74 -10.44
N THR A 80 9.61 2.98 -10.63
CA THR A 80 10.69 3.31 -11.56
C THR A 80 12.01 2.63 -11.17
N ALA A 81 12.35 2.63 -9.87
CA ALA A 81 13.56 1.98 -9.39
C ALA A 81 13.46 0.44 -9.42
N ALA A 82 12.30 -0.13 -9.09
CA ALA A 82 12.13 -1.57 -8.95
C ALA A 82 11.89 -2.30 -10.28
N ALA A 83 11.37 -1.61 -11.31
CA ALA A 83 10.96 -2.26 -12.56
C ALA A 83 12.06 -3.10 -13.25
N PRO A 84 13.35 -2.68 -13.30
CA PRO A 84 14.42 -3.52 -13.84
C PRO A 84 14.70 -4.78 -13.02
N GLU A 85 14.46 -4.73 -11.71
CA GLU A 85 14.79 -5.80 -10.75
C GLU A 85 13.70 -6.88 -10.67
N ILE A 86 12.43 -6.48 -10.78
CA ILE A 86 11.29 -7.40 -10.61
C ILE A 86 10.74 -7.95 -11.93
N GLY A 87 11.27 -7.53 -13.08
CA GLY A 87 10.83 -8.00 -14.39
C GLY A 87 9.46 -7.47 -14.82
N SER A 88 9.15 -7.64 -16.12
CA SER A 88 7.96 -7.05 -16.75
C SER A 88 6.64 -7.62 -16.21
N GLN A 89 6.63 -8.90 -15.79
CA GLN A 89 5.45 -9.58 -15.28
C GLN A 89 4.92 -8.98 -13.97
N HIS A 90 5.81 -8.42 -13.14
CA HIS A 90 5.41 -7.73 -11.90
C HIS A 90 5.34 -6.22 -12.09
N ALA A 91 6.25 -5.63 -12.89
CA ALA A 91 6.31 -4.18 -13.08
C ALA A 91 5.19 -3.62 -13.99
N GLY A 92 4.65 -4.42 -14.92
CA GLY A 92 3.57 -4.00 -15.83
C GLY A 92 2.33 -3.50 -15.08
N PRO A 93 1.67 -4.36 -14.28
CA PRO A 93 0.48 -3.98 -13.52
C PRO A 93 0.71 -2.79 -12.57
N LEU A 94 1.90 -2.67 -11.97
CA LEU A 94 2.23 -1.55 -11.09
C LEU A 94 2.32 -0.22 -11.85
N ARG A 95 2.88 -0.22 -13.07
CA ARG A 95 2.92 0.97 -13.93
C ARG A 95 1.53 1.38 -14.39
N ASP A 96 0.70 0.42 -14.76
CA ASP A 96 -0.68 0.68 -15.19
C ASP A 96 -1.51 1.27 -14.04
N GLY A 97 -1.44 0.66 -12.85
CA GLY A 97 -2.10 1.18 -11.65
C GLY A 97 -1.61 2.56 -11.24
N LEU A 98 -0.29 2.81 -11.28
CA LEU A 98 0.28 4.13 -11.03
C LEU A 98 -0.23 5.18 -12.03
N ARG A 99 -0.29 4.84 -13.33
CA ARG A 99 -0.83 5.75 -14.35
C ARG A 99 -2.29 6.10 -14.06
N SER A 100 -3.12 5.13 -13.70
CA SER A 100 -4.52 5.36 -13.33
C SER A 100 -4.65 6.31 -12.15
N LEU A 101 -3.79 6.17 -11.12
CA LEU A 101 -3.76 7.09 -9.98
C LEU A 101 -3.35 8.52 -10.38
N GLN A 102 -2.35 8.66 -11.26
CA GLN A 102 -1.91 9.97 -11.74
C GLN A 102 -3.00 10.69 -12.53
N LEU A 103 -3.75 9.95 -13.36
CA LEU A 103 -4.90 10.48 -14.09
C LEU A 103 -6.04 10.88 -13.14
N ALA A 104 -6.43 10.00 -12.22
CA ALA A 104 -7.47 10.28 -11.23
C ALA A 104 -7.12 11.49 -10.35
N PHE A 105 -5.85 11.63 -9.94
CA PHE A 105 -5.38 12.81 -9.24
C PHE A 105 -5.58 14.09 -10.05
N ARG A 106 -5.21 14.06 -11.34
CA ARG A 106 -5.36 15.21 -12.23
C ARG A 106 -6.83 15.59 -12.41
N GLU A 107 -7.71 14.62 -12.57
CA GLU A 107 -9.15 14.84 -12.68
C GLU A 107 -9.75 15.40 -11.38
N ALA A 108 -9.29 14.92 -10.23
CA ALA A 108 -9.76 15.38 -8.92
C ALA A 108 -9.24 16.77 -8.52
N SER A 109 -8.10 17.21 -9.08
CA SER A 109 -7.48 18.49 -8.71
C SER A 109 -8.19 19.68 -9.37
N LEU A 110 -8.64 20.62 -8.55
CA LEU A 110 -9.20 21.90 -9.02
C LEU A 110 -8.14 22.82 -9.66
N ILE A 111 -6.87 22.61 -9.33
CA ILE A 111 -5.74 23.37 -9.87
C ILE A 111 -4.83 22.35 -10.57
N PRO A 112 -4.90 22.24 -11.91
CA PRO A 112 -4.09 21.29 -12.65
C PRO A 112 -2.60 21.62 -12.51
N ASP A 113 -1.79 20.61 -12.21
CA ASP A 113 -0.34 20.71 -12.33
C ASP A 113 0.05 20.87 -13.81
N ALA A 114 1.10 21.66 -14.06
CA ALA A 114 1.69 21.73 -15.40
C ALA A 114 2.16 20.34 -15.87
N PRO A 115 2.22 20.07 -17.19
CA PRO A 115 2.73 18.80 -17.70
C PRO A 115 4.11 18.44 -17.16
N GLY A 116 4.28 17.23 -16.63
CA GLY A 116 5.53 16.77 -16.02
C GLY A 116 5.72 17.23 -14.57
N LYS A 117 4.75 17.93 -13.98
CA LYS A 117 4.76 18.42 -12.60
C LYS A 117 3.69 17.79 -11.72
N GLY A 118 2.86 16.90 -12.29
CA GLY A 118 1.92 16.11 -11.52
C GLY A 118 2.62 15.14 -10.55
N PRO A 119 1.89 14.56 -9.59
CA PRO A 119 2.45 13.58 -8.65
C PRO A 119 3.15 12.43 -9.38
N GLY A 120 4.40 12.16 -9.00
CA GLY A 120 5.21 11.10 -9.62
C GLY A 120 5.73 11.37 -11.05
N GLU A 121 5.26 12.41 -11.76
CA GLU A 121 5.60 12.64 -13.17
C GLU A 121 7.09 12.97 -13.41
N LYS A 122 7.80 13.41 -12.36
CA LYS A 122 9.26 13.55 -12.42
C LYS A 122 9.99 12.24 -12.72
N PHE A 123 9.37 11.09 -12.43
CA PHE A 123 9.91 9.76 -12.66
C PHE A 123 9.30 9.06 -13.88
N THR A 124 8.03 9.33 -14.17
CA THR A 124 7.25 8.61 -15.20
C THR A 124 7.10 9.40 -16.50
N GLY A 125 7.41 10.70 -16.50
CA GLY A 125 6.98 11.63 -17.53
C GLY A 125 5.50 12.05 -17.36
N PRO A 126 5.04 12.99 -18.20
CA PRO A 126 3.65 13.45 -18.20
C PRO A 126 2.68 12.32 -18.54
N VAL A 127 1.54 12.25 -17.84
CA VAL A 127 0.43 11.38 -18.22
C VAL A 127 -0.67 12.17 -18.93
N ASN A 128 -1.28 11.57 -19.95
CA ASN A 128 -2.41 12.10 -20.72
C ASN A 128 -3.54 11.08 -20.71
#